data_AF-A0AAX1MEK7-F1
#
_entry.id   AF-A0AAX1MEK7-F1
#
_cell.length_a   1.000
_cell.length_b   1.000
_cell.length_c   1.000
_cell.angle_alpha   90.00
_cell.angle_beta   90.00
_cell.angle_gamma   90.00
#
_symmetry.space_group_name_H-M   'P 1'
#
loop_
_entity.id
_entity.type
_entity.pdbx_description
1 polymer ?
#
loop_
_entity_poly.entity_id
_entity_poly.type
_entity_poly.pdbx_seq_one_letter_code
_entity_poly.pdbx_strand_id
1 'polypeptide(L)'
;MGLISVLANTFERTNDVEGFKDVWYKDSSSTSKEYDLVKLDQPIYKTGDSYHSGTIENNSQIVEKGFLPREKDENGNLNGSWAGEPGNSTWEPNREKIPDPMNKKSGNPDGLTWGEILDKYEIEGVTFKDGEPDFSNVMKDEVKIDDFTIDRRVNFNKADTALAEKWDVSPREVADWRRENNYTWHECKDCKTMQLVPGEVHHNIPHEGGIAAKKRELNK
;
A
#
# COMPACT_ATOMS: atom_id res chain seq x y z
N MET A 1 -11.54 -45.41 25.62
CA MET A 1 -10.47 -44.42 25.40
C MET A 1 -9.86 -44.71 24.04
N GLY A 2 -9.78 -43.88 23.02
CA GLY A 2 -10.41 -42.61 22.66
C GLY A 2 -10.30 -42.55 21.13
N LEU A 3 -11.39 -42.26 20.43
CA LEU A 3 -11.40 -42.13 18.97
C LEU A 3 -10.90 -40.72 18.62
N ILE A 4 -9.74 -40.64 17.96
CA ILE A 4 -9.21 -39.38 17.43
C ILE A 4 -9.97 -39.10 16.13
N SER A 5 -10.89 -38.12 16.20
CA SER A 5 -11.56 -37.53 15.04
C SER A 5 -10.56 -36.63 14.31
N VAL A 6 -10.32 -36.91 13.03
CA VAL A 6 -9.60 -36.02 12.11
C VAL A 6 -10.62 -35.00 11.60
N LEU A 7 -10.58 -33.79 12.13
CA LEU A 7 -11.31 -32.65 11.55
C LEU A 7 -10.42 -31.99 10.51
N ALA A 8 -10.76 -32.21 9.23
CA ALA A 8 -10.28 -31.39 8.13
C ALA A 8 -10.88 -29.98 8.29
N ASN A 9 -10.02 -28.97 8.39
CA ASN A 9 -10.43 -27.57 8.45
C ASN A 9 -10.67 -27.09 7.02
N THR A 10 -11.89 -27.26 6.51
CA THR A 10 -12.34 -26.65 5.25
C THR A 10 -12.64 -25.17 5.49
N PHE A 11 -11.85 -24.31 4.85
CA PHE A 11 -12.05 -22.86 4.79
C PHE A 11 -13.35 -22.56 4.01
N GLU A 12 -14.44 -22.30 4.73
CA GLU A 12 -15.67 -21.77 4.14
C GLU A 12 -15.51 -20.27 3.91
N ARG A 13 -15.43 -19.89 2.64
CA ARG A 13 -15.46 -18.50 2.17
C ARG A 13 -16.93 -18.07 2.17
N THR A 14 -17.39 -17.38 3.20
CA THR A 14 -18.75 -16.83 3.25
C THR A 14 -18.88 -15.64 2.30
N ASN A 15 -19.51 -15.87 1.15
CA ASN A 15 -19.98 -14.84 0.22
C ASN A 15 -21.29 -14.23 0.77
N ASP A 16 -21.21 -13.43 1.83
CA ASP A 16 -22.37 -12.69 2.35
C ASP A 16 -22.48 -11.32 1.65
N VAL A 17 -22.98 -11.35 0.42
CA VAL A 17 -23.25 -10.16 -0.42
C VAL A 17 -24.51 -9.41 0.04
N GLU A 18 -25.32 -9.99 0.92
CA GLU A 18 -26.58 -9.38 1.38
C GLU A 18 -26.42 -8.39 2.55
N GLY A 19 -25.36 -8.52 3.37
CA GLY A 19 -25.09 -7.56 4.45
C GLY A 19 -24.58 -6.19 3.99
N PHE A 20 -24.20 -6.07 2.71
CA PHE A 20 -23.61 -4.85 2.13
C PHE A 20 -24.66 -3.81 1.71
N LYS A 21 -25.92 -4.21 1.49
CA LYS A 21 -26.96 -3.34 0.92
C LYS A 21 -27.71 -2.48 1.94
N ASP A 22 -27.78 -2.90 3.21
CA ASP A 22 -28.71 -2.29 4.18
C ASP A 22 -28.15 -1.11 4.98
N VAL A 23 -26.82 -0.91 5.03
CA VAL A 23 -26.22 0.18 5.80
C VAL A 23 -26.03 1.46 4.97
N TRP A 24 -25.87 1.33 3.66
CA TRP A 24 -25.42 2.44 2.79
C TRP A 24 -26.53 3.37 2.30
N TYR A 25 -27.79 2.93 2.27
CA TYR A 25 -28.87 3.67 1.62
C TYR A 25 -29.49 4.81 2.45
N LYS A 26 -29.09 5.00 3.72
CA LYS A 26 -29.79 5.94 4.63
C LYS A 26 -29.19 7.33 4.78
N ASP A 27 -28.00 7.63 4.25
CA ASP A 27 -27.33 8.90 4.58
C ASP A 27 -26.83 9.74 3.39
N SER A 28 -27.04 9.32 2.13
CA SER A 28 -26.63 10.12 0.97
C SER A 28 -27.68 11.20 0.62
N SER A 29 -27.74 12.23 1.45
CA SER A 29 -28.38 13.49 1.03
C SER A 29 -27.53 14.16 -0.06
N SER A 30 -27.98 13.98 -1.30
CA SER A 30 -27.45 14.61 -2.51
C SER A 30 -27.32 16.13 -2.34
N THR A 31 -26.10 16.62 -2.20
CA THR A 31 -25.76 18.00 -2.56
C THR A 31 -24.61 17.99 -3.55
N SER A 32 -24.92 18.39 -4.79
CA SER A 32 -23.96 18.60 -5.87
C SER A 32 -22.94 19.66 -5.46
N LYS A 33 -21.74 19.22 -5.09
CA LYS A 33 -20.59 20.10 -4.97
C LYS A 33 -19.76 19.94 -6.24
N GLU A 34 -19.66 21.03 -6.99
CA GLU A 34 -18.80 21.15 -8.15
C GLU A 34 -17.34 21.10 -7.67
N TYR A 35 -16.57 20.10 -8.11
CA TYR A 35 -15.20 19.89 -7.67
C TYR A 35 -14.21 19.96 -8.83
N ASP A 36 -13.14 20.70 -8.57
CA ASP A 36 -12.04 20.98 -9.48
C ASP A 36 -11.21 19.71 -9.78
N LEU A 37 -11.37 19.18 -10.99
CA LEU A 37 -10.73 17.96 -11.50
C LEU A 37 -9.19 18.02 -11.50
N VAL A 38 -8.60 19.20 -11.30
CA VAL A 38 -7.14 19.42 -11.30
C VAL A 38 -6.50 19.07 -9.94
N LYS A 39 -7.30 18.88 -8.88
CA LYS A 39 -6.82 18.48 -7.54
C LYS A 39 -6.87 16.98 -7.26
N LEU A 40 -7.32 16.18 -8.23
CA LEU A 40 -7.74 14.81 -8.01
C LEU A 40 -6.62 13.76 -7.92
N ASP A 41 -5.38 14.08 -8.29
CA ASP A 41 -4.25 13.14 -8.15
C ASP A 41 -2.93 13.86 -8.39
N GLN A 42 -2.40 14.53 -7.37
CA GLN A 42 -0.95 14.79 -7.36
C GLN A 42 -0.26 13.57 -6.74
N PRO A 43 0.57 12.82 -7.48
CA PRO A 43 1.53 11.96 -6.82
C PRO A 43 2.37 12.85 -5.93
N ILE A 44 2.53 12.48 -4.66
CA ILE A 44 3.23 13.33 -3.70
C ILE A 44 4.75 13.13 -3.82
N TYR A 45 5.25 13.28 -5.03
CA TYR A 45 6.62 13.65 -5.30
C TYR A 45 6.54 15.04 -5.90
N LYS A 46 6.63 16.06 -5.03
CA LYS A 46 7.10 17.36 -5.53
C LYS A 46 8.51 17.11 -6.04
N THR A 47 8.73 17.38 -7.32
CA THR A 47 10.02 17.70 -7.91
C THR A 47 10.76 18.64 -6.95
N GLY A 48 11.73 18.12 -6.19
CA GLY A 48 12.32 18.88 -5.09
C GLY A 48 13.30 18.14 -4.18
N ASP A 49 13.35 16.81 -4.19
CA ASP A 49 14.47 16.10 -3.56
C ASP A 49 15.68 16.28 -4.48
N SER A 50 16.58 17.18 -4.10
CA SER A 50 17.78 17.49 -4.86
C SER A 50 18.57 16.22 -5.08
N TYR A 51 18.62 15.81 -6.35
CA TYR A 51 19.63 14.91 -6.89
C TYR A 51 21.00 15.44 -6.48
N HIS A 52 21.64 14.79 -5.51
CA HIS A 52 23.08 14.88 -5.41
C HIS A 52 23.64 13.79 -6.31
N SER A 53 23.97 14.15 -7.55
CA SER A 53 24.88 13.37 -8.38
C SER A 53 26.28 13.50 -7.79
N GLY A 54 26.51 12.88 -6.64
CA GLY A 54 27.85 12.54 -6.21
C GLY A 54 28.36 11.45 -7.15
N THR A 55 29.55 11.65 -7.72
CA THR A 55 30.26 10.66 -8.52
C THR A 55 30.21 9.30 -7.83
N ILE A 56 29.53 8.34 -8.46
CA ILE A 56 29.45 6.97 -7.99
C ILE A 56 30.82 6.33 -8.26
N GLU A 57 31.65 6.27 -7.23
CA GLU A 57 32.68 5.23 -7.18
C GLU A 57 31.97 3.89 -7.00
N ASN A 58 32.25 2.97 -7.93
CA ASN A 58 31.64 1.65 -8.01
C ASN A 58 31.78 0.88 -6.69
N ASN A 59 30.73 0.86 -5.88
CA ASN A 59 30.57 -0.13 -4.83
C ASN A 59 29.16 -0.73 -4.91
N SER A 60 29.06 -1.84 -5.65
CA SER A 60 27.84 -2.57 -6.00
C SER A 60 27.00 -3.07 -4.82
N GLN A 61 27.42 -2.84 -3.56
CA GLN A 61 26.70 -3.24 -2.36
C GLN A 61 25.81 -2.14 -1.74
N ILE A 62 25.94 -0.87 -2.16
CA ILE A 62 25.23 0.26 -1.52
C ILE A 62 23.85 0.53 -2.17
N VAL A 63 23.63 0.07 -3.41
CA VAL A 63 22.46 0.46 -4.22
C VAL A 63 21.18 -0.31 -3.86
N GLU A 64 21.28 -1.51 -3.28
CA GLU A 64 20.10 -2.34 -2.94
C GLU A 64 19.43 -1.94 -1.60
N LYS A 65 20.14 -1.26 -0.69
CA LYS A 65 19.63 -0.93 0.66
C LYS A 65 18.80 0.35 0.73
N GLY A 66 18.65 1.10 -0.36
CA GLY A 66 18.04 2.43 -0.37
C GLY A 66 16.52 2.46 -0.15
N PHE A 67 15.81 1.38 -0.45
CA PHE A 67 14.35 1.31 -0.45
C PHE A 67 13.77 0.30 0.52
N LEU A 68 14.53 -0.07 1.55
CA LEU A 68 14.06 -0.93 2.64
C LEU A 68 13.92 -0.11 3.92
N PRO A 69 12.99 -0.48 4.81
CA PRO A 69 12.98 0.02 6.18
C PRO A 69 14.34 -0.16 6.88
N ARG A 70 14.74 0.87 7.62
CA ARG A 70 16.00 0.89 8.38
C ARG A 70 15.71 0.75 9.86
N GLU A 71 16.54 -0.01 10.56
CA GLU A 71 16.46 -0.24 12.00
C GLU A 71 16.64 1.03 12.83
N LYS A 72 17.40 1.99 12.32
CA LYS A 72 17.56 3.32 12.92
C LYS A 72 17.03 4.38 11.97
N ASP A 73 16.38 5.39 12.55
CA ASP A 73 15.98 6.58 11.82
C ASP A 73 17.19 7.51 11.55
N GLU A 74 16.95 8.62 10.87
CA GLU A 74 17.97 9.62 10.53
C GLU A 74 18.68 10.23 11.75
N ASN A 75 18.05 10.19 12.92
CA ASN A 75 18.59 10.69 14.18
C ASN A 75 19.29 9.58 15.00
N GLY A 76 19.36 8.36 14.46
CA GLY A 76 19.98 7.21 15.12
C GLY A 76 19.10 6.49 16.15
N ASN A 77 17.82 6.87 16.27
CA ASN A 77 16.88 6.24 17.20
C ASN A 77 16.28 4.97 16.59
N LEU A 78 15.97 3.97 17.42
CA LEU A 78 15.37 2.71 16.98
C LEU A 78 14.03 2.95 16.26
N ASN A 79 13.94 2.50 15.03
CA ASN A 79 12.79 2.63 14.14
C ASN A 79 12.05 1.29 13.92
N GLY A 80 12.71 0.17 14.16
CA GLY A 80 12.17 -1.18 14.07
C GLY A 80 13.28 -2.21 13.94
N SER A 81 12.92 -3.46 13.66
CA SER A 81 13.84 -4.57 13.46
C SER A 81 13.39 -5.47 12.32
N TRP A 82 14.34 -6.18 11.72
CA TRP A 82 14.03 -7.29 10.82
C TRP A 82 14.04 -8.60 11.60
N ALA A 83 13.02 -9.43 11.41
CA ALA A 83 12.97 -10.78 12.00
C ALA A 83 14.04 -11.72 11.40
N GLY A 84 14.57 -11.38 10.22
CA GLY A 84 15.62 -12.14 9.53
C GLY A 84 16.41 -11.25 8.57
N GLU A 85 16.69 -11.75 7.36
CA GLU A 85 17.42 -10.99 6.35
C GLU A 85 16.60 -9.78 5.86
N PRO A 86 17.16 -8.55 5.87
CA PRO A 86 16.46 -7.38 5.36
C PRO A 86 15.97 -7.53 3.92
N GLY A 87 14.68 -7.26 3.68
CA GLY A 87 14.06 -7.38 2.36
C GLY A 87 13.62 -8.80 1.98
N ASN A 88 13.94 -9.81 2.80
CA ASN A 88 13.53 -11.22 2.63
C ASN A 88 12.95 -11.82 3.92
N SER A 89 12.49 -10.97 4.84
CA SER A 89 11.89 -11.35 6.11
C SER A 89 10.85 -10.31 6.55
N THR A 90 10.28 -10.46 7.73
CA THR A 90 9.33 -9.50 8.29
C THR A 90 10.04 -8.29 8.88
N TRP A 91 9.61 -7.11 8.44
CA TRP A 91 9.94 -5.84 9.10
C TRP A 91 8.94 -5.58 10.23
N GLU A 92 9.46 -5.45 11.43
CA GLU A 92 8.72 -5.20 12.67
C GLU A 92 9.00 -3.75 13.09
N PRO A 93 8.12 -2.79 12.77
CA PRO A 93 8.35 -1.41 13.13
C PRO A 93 8.27 -1.22 14.65
N ASN A 94 8.99 -0.22 15.16
CA ASN A 94 8.90 0.13 16.58
C ASN A 94 7.48 0.62 16.90
N ARG A 95 6.74 -0.19 17.67
CA ARG A 95 5.34 0.04 18.02
C ARG A 95 5.07 1.39 18.69
N GLU A 96 6.03 1.96 19.42
CA GLU A 96 5.87 3.25 20.11
C GLU A 96 6.07 4.46 19.19
N LYS A 97 6.61 4.26 17.98
CA LYS A 97 6.83 5.36 17.05
C LYS A 97 5.59 5.66 16.24
N ILE A 98 5.34 6.95 16.06
CA ILE A 98 4.46 7.45 15.00
C ILE A 98 5.26 7.43 13.70
N PRO A 99 4.85 6.64 12.68
CA PRO A 99 5.51 6.69 11.38
C PRO A 99 5.41 8.09 10.79
N ASP A 100 6.56 8.61 10.36
CA ASP A 100 6.78 9.94 9.76
C ASP A 100 5.67 10.96 10.08
N PRO A 101 5.68 11.58 11.28
CA PRO A 101 4.64 12.51 11.70
C PRO A 101 4.60 13.78 10.83
N MET A 102 5.65 14.03 10.03
CA MET A 102 5.72 15.16 9.10
C MET A 102 5.12 14.84 7.73
N ASN A 103 4.76 13.57 7.49
CA ASN A 103 4.16 13.10 6.25
C ASN A 103 2.68 13.48 6.16
N LYS A 104 2.37 14.79 6.17
CA LYS A 104 1.06 15.42 5.86
C LYS A 104 0.46 15.01 4.50
N LYS A 105 1.07 14.02 3.86
CA LYS A 105 0.78 13.30 2.64
C LYS A 105 -0.30 12.22 2.79
N SER A 106 -1.17 12.35 3.80
CA SER A 106 -2.36 11.51 3.97
C SER A 106 -2.11 10.06 4.39
N GLY A 107 -0.87 9.62 4.65
CA GLY A 107 -0.60 8.25 5.08
C GLY A 107 -1.22 7.93 6.44
N ASN A 108 -0.95 8.76 7.46
CA ASN A 108 -1.40 8.57 8.84
C ASN A 108 -2.07 9.85 9.37
N PRO A 109 -3.30 10.17 8.91
CA PRO A 109 -3.96 11.44 9.20
C PRO A 109 -4.28 11.61 10.69
N ASP A 110 -4.47 10.50 11.40
CA ASP A 110 -4.85 10.49 12.82
C ASP A 110 -3.63 10.45 13.76
N GLY A 111 -2.41 10.41 13.21
CA GLY A 111 -1.17 10.44 13.99
C GLY A 111 -0.96 9.19 14.85
N LEU A 112 -1.49 8.05 14.41
CA LEU A 112 -1.40 6.77 15.10
C LEU A 112 0.06 6.31 15.22
N THR A 113 0.38 5.64 16.31
CA THR A 113 1.61 4.87 16.46
C THR A 113 1.60 3.64 15.56
N TRP A 114 2.77 3.07 15.27
CA TRP A 114 2.86 1.79 14.59
C TRP A 114 2.12 0.69 15.35
N GLY A 115 2.14 0.69 16.68
CA GLY A 115 1.37 -0.27 17.47
C GLY A 115 -0.13 -0.20 17.18
N GLU A 116 -0.70 1.00 17.14
CA GLU A 116 -2.12 1.20 16.81
C GLU A 116 -2.44 0.82 15.36
N ILE A 117 -1.56 1.14 14.40
CA ILE A 117 -1.74 0.75 12.99
C ILE A 117 -1.68 -0.78 12.84
N LEU A 118 -0.70 -1.43 13.46
CA LEU A 118 -0.53 -2.87 13.42
C LEU A 118 -1.74 -3.60 14.02
N ASP A 119 -2.21 -3.13 15.18
CA ASP A 119 -3.39 -3.70 15.85
C ASP A 119 -4.68 -3.47 15.03
N LYS A 120 -4.85 -2.29 14.42
CA LYS A 120 -5.99 -1.95 13.55
C LYS A 120 -6.12 -2.88 12.34
N TYR A 121 -4.99 -3.31 11.79
CA TYR A 121 -4.94 -4.20 10.61
C TYR A 121 -4.60 -5.65 10.97
N GLU A 122 -4.56 -5.98 12.25
CA GLU A 122 -4.29 -7.33 12.77
C GLU A 122 -3.01 -7.97 12.19
N ILE A 123 -1.94 -7.18 12.09
CA ILE A 123 -0.63 -7.63 11.60
C ILE A 123 0.46 -7.36 12.63
N GLU A 124 1.46 -8.24 12.69
CA GLU A 124 2.63 -8.08 13.58
C GLU A 124 3.76 -7.26 12.93
N GLY A 125 3.72 -7.11 11.61
CA GLY A 125 4.73 -6.44 10.80
C GLY A 125 4.44 -6.59 9.31
N VAL A 126 5.35 -6.10 8.47
CA VAL A 126 5.22 -6.19 7.01
C VAL A 126 6.27 -7.17 6.48
N THR A 127 5.82 -8.26 5.87
CA THR A 127 6.71 -9.26 5.28
C THR A 127 7.28 -8.74 3.96
N PHE A 128 8.55 -8.98 3.70
CA PHE A 128 9.18 -8.67 2.43
C PHE A 128 9.72 -9.92 1.74
N LYS A 129 9.68 -9.89 0.41
CA LYS A 129 10.32 -10.87 -0.47
C LYS A 129 10.99 -10.15 -1.62
N ASP A 130 12.28 -10.42 -1.84
CA ASP A 130 13.10 -9.79 -2.88
C ASP A 130 12.99 -8.24 -2.85
N GLY A 131 12.93 -7.70 -1.63
CA GLY A 131 12.78 -6.27 -1.34
C GLY A 131 11.44 -5.65 -1.77
N GLU A 132 10.41 -6.45 -2.05
CA GLU A 132 9.02 -5.99 -2.21
C GLU A 132 8.22 -6.32 -0.94
N PRO A 133 7.45 -5.37 -0.39
CA PRO A 133 6.53 -5.66 0.69
C PRO A 133 5.37 -6.52 0.20
N ASP A 134 5.01 -7.52 0.99
CA ASP A 134 3.82 -8.33 0.81
C ASP A 134 2.67 -7.73 1.62
N PHE A 135 1.73 -7.10 0.91
CA PHE A 135 0.53 -6.52 1.50
C PHE A 135 -0.69 -7.44 1.44
N SER A 136 -0.53 -8.71 1.04
CA SER A 136 -1.66 -9.63 0.86
C SER A 136 -2.54 -9.80 2.10
N ASN A 137 -1.97 -9.68 3.30
CA ASN A 137 -2.70 -9.78 4.56
C ASN A 137 -3.50 -8.54 4.94
N VAL A 138 -3.20 -7.38 4.35
CA VAL A 138 -3.86 -6.10 4.67
C VAL A 138 -4.62 -5.50 3.49
N MET A 139 -4.46 -6.06 2.28
CA MET A 139 -5.14 -5.55 1.10
C MET A 139 -6.64 -5.77 1.19
N LYS A 140 -7.40 -4.78 0.71
CA LYS A 140 -8.86 -4.84 0.59
C LYS A 140 -9.28 -5.65 -0.64
N ASP A 141 -8.57 -5.43 -1.75
CA ASP A 141 -8.85 -6.09 -3.02
C ASP A 141 -7.62 -6.04 -3.94
N GLU A 142 -7.65 -6.81 -5.03
CA GLU A 142 -6.61 -6.89 -6.06
C GLU A 142 -7.26 -6.95 -7.45
N VAL A 143 -6.70 -6.21 -8.40
CA VAL A 143 -7.06 -6.25 -9.81
C VAL A 143 -5.83 -6.33 -10.69
N LYS A 144 -6.02 -6.75 -11.94
CA LYS A 144 -4.98 -6.73 -12.96
C LYS A 144 -5.31 -5.69 -14.02
N ILE A 145 -4.31 -4.94 -14.45
CA ILE A 145 -4.44 -3.95 -15.51
C ILE A 145 -3.52 -4.30 -16.68
N ASP A 146 -4.00 -4.04 -17.89
CA ASP A 146 -3.20 -4.13 -19.10
C ASP A 146 -2.50 -2.79 -19.40
N ASP A 147 -1.44 -2.85 -20.20
CA ASP A 147 -0.64 -1.70 -20.64
C ASP A 147 -0.19 -0.79 -19.48
N PHE A 148 0.41 -1.38 -18.44
CA PHE A 148 0.96 -0.65 -17.31
C PHE A 148 2.01 0.38 -17.77
N THR A 149 1.94 1.58 -17.20
CA THR A 149 2.76 2.72 -17.62
C THR A 149 3.63 3.26 -16.49
N ILE A 150 4.52 4.20 -16.78
CA ILE A 150 5.27 4.95 -15.75
C ILE A 150 4.44 6.10 -15.13
N ASP A 151 3.24 6.36 -15.64
CA ASP A 151 2.32 7.36 -15.09
C ASP A 151 1.33 6.69 -14.14
N ARG A 152 1.53 6.93 -12.85
CA ARG A 152 0.68 6.40 -11.78
C ARG A 152 -0.78 6.74 -11.96
N ARG A 153 -1.10 7.94 -12.45
CA ARG A 153 -2.50 8.38 -12.65
C ARG A 153 -3.20 7.49 -13.65
N VAL A 154 -2.51 7.13 -14.73
CA VAL A 154 -3.05 6.23 -15.76
C VAL A 154 -3.29 4.85 -15.16
N ASN A 155 -2.34 4.32 -14.39
CA ASN A 155 -2.47 3.01 -13.75
C ASN A 155 -3.60 3.00 -12.71
N PHE A 156 -3.74 4.04 -11.89
CA PHE A 156 -4.80 4.19 -10.89
C PHE A 156 -6.19 4.24 -11.54
N ASN A 157 -6.36 5.02 -12.61
CA ASN A 157 -7.64 5.08 -13.34
C ASN A 157 -8.03 3.72 -13.95
N LYS A 158 -7.05 2.94 -14.43
CA LYS A 158 -7.28 1.57 -14.91
C LYS A 158 -7.68 0.63 -13.78
N ALA A 159 -7.01 0.74 -12.64
CA ALA A 159 -7.31 -0.07 -11.45
C ALA A 159 -8.70 0.26 -10.88
N ASP A 160 -9.06 1.54 -10.81
CA ASP A 160 -10.40 1.98 -10.39
C ASP A 160 -11.47 1.45 -11.35
N THR A 161 -11.22 1.47 -12.67
CA THR A 161 -12.13 0.88 -13.66
C THR A 161 -12.29 -0.62 -13.48
N ALA A 162 -11.19 -1.36 -13.32
CA ALA A 162 -11.23 -2.80 -13.14
C ALA A 162 -11.92 -3.21 -11.82
N LEU A 163 -11.70 -2.44 -10.74
CA LEU A 163 -12.35 -2.71 -9.46
C LEU A 163 -13.83 -2.33 -9.47
N ALA A 164 -14.19 -1.27 -10.18
CA ALA A 164 -15.57 -0.84 -10.36
C ALA A 164 -16.43 -1.93 -11.01
N GLU A 165 -15.91 -2.64 -12.01
CA GLU A 165 -16.58 -3.81 -12.60
C GLU A 165 -16.80 -4.93 -11.57
N LYS A 166 -15.83 -5.16 -10.68
CA LYS A 166 -15.92 -6.18 -9.63
C LYS A 166 -16.92 -5.80 -8.53
N TRP A 167 -17.00 -4.52 -8.19
CA TRP A 167 -17.85 -3.99 -7.12
C TRP A 167 -19.23 -3.54 -7.60
N ASP A 168 -19.50 -3.58 -8.91
CA ASP A 168 -20.74 -3.11 -9.55
C ASP A 168 -21.06 -1.64 -9.22
N VAL A 169 -20.05 -0.77 -9.33
CA VAL A 169 -20.13 0.68 -9.09
C VAL A 169 -19.43 1.43 -10.22
N SER A 170 -19.42 2.76 -10.18
CA SER A 170 -18.62 3.56 -11.11
C SER A 170 -17.14 3.65 -10.67
N PRO A 171 -16.19 3.85 -11.60
CA PRO A 171 -14.78 4.09 -11.28
C PRO A 171 -14.59 5.30 -10.35
N ARG A 172 -15.50 6.29 -10.45
CA ARG A 172 -15.48 7.48 -9.60
C ARG A 172 -15.84 7.15 -8.15
N GLU A 173 -16.81 6.27 -7.93
CA GLU A 173 -17.18 5.80 -6.59
C GLU A 173 -16.03 5.02 -5.95
N VAL A 174 -15.31 4.20 -6.72
CA VAL A 174 -14.07 3.55 -6.23
C VAL A 174 -13.05 4.59 -5.80
N ALA A 175 -12.73 5.57 -6.66
CA ALA A 175 -11.75 6.61 -6.34
C ALA A 175 -12.13 7.44 -5.10
N ASP A 176 -13.42 7.79 -4.97
CA ASP A 176 -13.95 8.53 -3.82
C ASP A 176 -13.88 7.67 -2.55
N TRP A 177 -14.28 6.40 -2.62
CA TRP A 177 -14.16 5.46 -1.50
C TRP A 177 -12.72 5.33 -1.01
N ARG A 178 -11.75 5.18 -1.92
CA ARG A 178 -10.33 5.10 -1.57
C ARG A 178 -9.88 6.32 -0.79
N ARG A 179 -10.24 7.53 -1.26
CA ARG A 179 -9.88 8.79 -0.61
C ARG A 179 -10.52 8.93 0.77
N GLU A 180 -11.79 8.58 0.90
CA GLU A 180 -12.55 8.70 2.14
C GLU A 180 -12.11 7.69 3.21
N ASN A 181 -11.61 6.52 2.79
CA ASN A 181 -11.19 5.44 3.68
C ASN A 181 -9.66 5.36 3.85
N ASN A 182 -8.91 6.29 3.26
CA ASN A 182 -7.44 6.30 3.25
C ASN A 182 -6.80 5.00 2.69
N TYR A 183 -7.25 4.59 1.50
CA TYR A 183 -6.66 3.50 0.72
C TYR A 183 -5.97 4.02 -0.54
N THR A 184 -4.97 3.27 -0.99
CA THR A 184 -4.17 3.58 -2.17
C THR A 184 -3.91 2.32 -2.99
N TRP A 185 -3.54 2.50 -4.26
CA TRP A 185 -3.13 1.38 -5.10
C TRP A 185 -1.62 1.14 -4.96
N HIS A 186 -1.25 -0.06 -4.51
CA HIS A 186 0.10 -0.57 -4.64
C HIS A 186 0.29 -1.19 -6.03
N GLU A 187 1.16 -0.56 -6.82
CA GLU A 187 1.61 -1.06 -8.12
C GLU A 187 2.70 -2.13 -7.90
N CYS A 188 2.40 -3.41 -8.16
CA CYS A 188 3.34 -4.52 -7.93
C CYS A 188 4.47 -4.56 -8.99
N LYS A 189 5.63 -5.15 -8.66
CA LYS A 189 6.81 -5.24 -9.55
C LYS A 189 6.58 -6.03 -10.84
N ASP A 190 5.51 -6.81 -10.93
CA ASP A 190 5.10 -7.51 -12.17
C ASP A 190 4.54 -6.57 -13.25
N CYS A 191 4.37 -5.27 -12.93
CA CYS A 191 3.81 -4.24 -13.79
C CYS A 191 2.44 -4.64 -14.37
N LYS A 192 1.61 -5.33 -13.59
CA LYS A 192 0.25 -5.74 -13.98
C LYS A 192 -0.72 -5.73 -12.80
N THR A 193 -0.25 -6.20 -11.64
CA THR A 193 -1.08 -6.37 -10.45
C THR A 193 -1.15 -5.07 -9.66
N MET A 194 -2.37 -4.69 -9.29
CA MET A 194 -2.70 -3.51 -8.50
C MET A 194 -3.42 -3.97 -7.23
N GLN A 195 -2.82 -3.73 -6.06
CA GLN A 195 -3.40 -4.10 -4.77
C GLN A 195 -3.96 -2.88 -4.07
N LEU A 196 -5.22 -2.93 -3.66
CA LEU A 196 -5.86 -1.86 -2.91
C LEU A 196 -5.52 -2.00 -1.44
N VAL A 197 -4.64 -1.14 -0.92
CA VAL A 197 -4.03 -1.31 0.41
C VAL A 197 -4.24 -0.06 1.28
N PRO A 198 -4.25 -0.22 2.63
CA PRO A 198 -4.33 0.92 3.53
C PRO A 198 -3.14 1.86 3.38
N GLY A 199 -3.42 3.16 3.24
CA GLY A 199 -2.40 4.20 3.13
C GLY A 199 -1.51 4.31 4.37
N GLU A 200 -2.05 4.00 5.55
CA GLU A 200 -1.32 4.00 6.84
C GLU A 200 -0.19 2.98 6.88
N VAL A 201 -0.34 1.86 6.18
CA VAL A 201 0.69 0.84 6.07
C VAL A 201 1.57 1.15 4.86
N HIS A 202 0.95 1.34 3.69
CA HIS A 202 1.65 1.48 2.41
C HIS A 202 2.59 2.69 2.36
N HIS A 203 2.10 3.88 2.72
CA HIS A 203 2.86 5.12 2.57
C HIS A 203 4.02 5.26 3.58
N ASN A 204 3.95 4.51 4.68
CA ASN A 204 4.90 4.60 5.79
C ASN A 204 6.00 3.54 5.74
N ILE A 205 5.93 2.64 4.76
CA ILE A 205 6.95 1.62 4.52
C ILE A 205 7.73 2.01 3.26
N PRO A 206 9.04 2.31 3.35
CA PRO A 206 9.87 2.49 2.17
C PRO A 206 9.87 1.21 1.33
N HIS A 207 9.61 1.35 0.03
CA HIS A 207 9.67 0.23 -0.92
C HIS A 207 9.79 0.71 -2.37
N GLU A 208 10.17 -0.22 -3.24
CA GLU A 208 9.99 -0.09 -4.69
C GLU A 208 8.84 -0.98 -5.17
N GLY A 209 8.12 -0.52 -6.19
CA GLY A 209 7.07 -1.28 -6.86
C GLY A 209 7.18 -1.21 -8.39
N GLY A 210 6.06 -1.46 -9.07
CA GLY A 210 5.92 -1.57 -10.53
C GLY A 210 6.47 -0.37 -11.30
N ILE A 211 6.30 0.86 -10.81
CA ILE A 211 6.86 2.05 -11.49
C ILE A 211 8.39 1.99 -11.59
N ALA A 212 9.07 1.57 -10.51
CA ALA A 212 10.53 1.46 -10.51
C ALA A 212 10.97 0.32 -11.44
N ALA A 213 10.27 -0.81 -11.41
CA ALA A 213 10.50 -1.93 -12.32
C ALA A 213 10.32 -1.52 -13.80
N LYS A 214 9.24 -0.80 -14.12
CA LYS A 214 8.95 -0.33 -15.49
C LYS A 214 9.97 0.68 -16.00
N LYS A 215 10.43 1.60 -15.14
CA LYS A 215 11.52 2.52 -15.49
C LYS A 215 12.82 1.79 -15.80
N ARG A 216 13.17 0.76 -15.02
CA ARG A 216 14.35 -0.09 -15.29
C ARG A 216 14.22 -0.86 -16.60
N GLU A 217 13.01 -1.31 -16.95
CA GLU A 217 12.75 -1.99 -18.23
C GLU A 217 12.97 -1.05 -19.43
N LEU A 218 12.47 0.18 -19.36
CA LEU A 218 12.56 1.17 -20.45
C LEU A 218 13.97 1.75 -20.67
N ASN A 219 14.85 1.63 -19.68
CA ASN A 219 16.22 2.14 -19.74
C ASN A 219 17.25 1.08 -20.17
N LYS A 220 16.81 -0.11 -20.60
CA LYS A 220 17.66 -1.16 -21.18
C LYS A 220 17.74 -1.01 -22.69
#